data_AF-A0A661UBA8-F1
#
_entry.id   AF-A0A661UBA8-F1
#
_cell.length_a   1.000
_cell.length_b   1.000
_cell.length_c   1.000
_cell.angle_alpha   90.00
_cell.angle_beta   90.00
_cell.angle_gamma   90.00
#
_symmetry.space_group_name_H-M   'P 1'
#
loop_
_entity.id
_entity.type
_entity.pdbx_description
1 polymer ?
#
loop_
_entity_poly.entity_id
_entity_poly.type
_entity_poly.pdbx_seq_one_letter_code
_entity_poly.pdbx_strand_id
1 'polypeptide(L)'
;MRLDVFLKTSSIAKRRAFAKELCDQGCVKVNGNVAKAGRDVHVGDHIEISKRGHRKMLRVLELPARSFSKARASECYEVLEESNDSPASQLHS
;
A
#
# COMPACT_ATOMS: atom_id res chain seq x y z
N MET A 1 9.12 -2.10 -10.37
CA MET A 1 8.46 -0.76 -10.37
C MET A 1 8.72 -0.08 -9.04
N ARG A 2 9.06 1.22 -9.00
CA ARG A 2 9.38 1.87 -7.72
C ARG A 2 8.14 2.01 -6.81
N LEU A 3 8.35 1.88 -5.50
CA LEU A 3 7.30 1.96 -4.48
C LEU A 3 6.51 3.28 -4.54
N ASP A 4 7.18 4.41 -4.77
CA ASP A 4 6.54 5.73 -4.93
C ASP A 4 5.61 5.80 -6.15
N VAL A 5 6.00 5.14 -7.25
CA VAL A 5 5.17 5.03 -8.45
C VAL A 5 3.98 4.11 -8.18
N PHE A 6 4.19 2.99 -7.49
CA PHE A 6 3.10 2.08 -7.11
C PHE A 6 2.04 2.76 -6.25
N LEU A 7 2.45 3.43 -5.18
CA LEU A 7 1.54 4.14 -4.28
C LEU A 7 0.69 5.19 -5.03
N LYS A 8 1.26 5.87 -6.03
CA LYS A 8 0.52 6.82 -6.87
C LYS A 8 -0.44 6.10 -7.82
N THR A 9 0.04 5.09 -8.55
CA THR A 9 -0.73 4.42 -9.61
C THR A 9 -1.89 3.60 -9.06
N SER A 10 -1.68 2.93 -7.92
CA SER A 10 -2.73 2.16 -7.22
C SER A 10 -3.72 3.05 -6.47
N SER A 11 -3.68 4.39 -6.65
CA SER A 11 -4.52 5.38 -5.97
C SER A 11 -4.44 5.37 -4.43
N ILE A 12 -3.42 4.73 -3.85
CA ILE A 12 -3.20 4.65 -2.40
C ILE A 12 -2.76 6.01 -1.84
N ALA A 13 -1.88 6.72 -2.55
CA ALA A 13 -1.41 8.04 -2.17
C ALA A 13 -1.84 9.10 -3.18
N LYS A 14 -2.71 10.02 -2.76
CA LYS A 14 -3.17 11.16 -3.59
C LYS A 14 -2.05 12.17 -3.92
N ARG A 15 -0.95 12.22 -3.14
CA ARG A 15 0.17 13.18 -3.32
C ARG A 15 1.53 12.50 -3.13
N ARG A 16 2.54 12.90 -3.92
CA ARG A 16 3.92 12.38 -3.81
C ARG A 16 4.57 12.66 -2.45
N ALA A 17 4.26 13.80 -1.83
CA ALA A 17 4.74 14.13 -0.49
C ALA A 17 4.26 13.10 0.55
N PHE A 18 3.00 12.66 0.44
CA PHE A 18 2.42 11.69 1.37
C PHE A 18 3.04 10.29 1.22
N ALA A 19 3.31 9.86 -0.02
CA ALA A 19 4.03 8.61 -0.27
C ALA A 19 5.44 8.64 0.32
N LYS A 20 6.17 9.76 0.14
CA LYS A 20 7.51 9.93 0.72
C LYS A 20 7.44 9.87 2.25
N GLU A 21 6.52 10.61 2.86
CA GLU A 21 6.36 10.68 4.31
C GLU A 21 6.08 9.31 4.94
N LEU A 22 5.18 8.51 4.35
CA LEU A 22 4.93 7.14 4.81
C LEU A 22 6.17 6.25 4.72
N CYS A 23 6.97 6.38 3.65
CA CYS A 23 8.21 5.62 3.52
C CYS A 23 9.29 6.10 4.51
N ASP A 24 9.35 7.40 4.79
CA ASP A 24 10.28 8.02 5.74
C ASP A 24 9.97 7.58 7.18
N GLN A 25 8.69 7.53 7.53
CA GLN A 25 8.20 7.07 8.84
C GLN A 25 8.30 5.55 9.04
N GLY A 26 8.71 4.79 8.01
CA GLY A 26 8.72 3.33 8.06
C GLY A 26 7.32 2.71 8.12
N CYS A 27 6.30 3.47 7.76
CA CYS A 27 4.91 3.05 7.68
C CYS A 27 4.65 2.06 6.54
N VAL A 28 5.54 2.00 5.54
CA VAL A 28 5.42 1.08 4.39
C VAL A 28 6.45 -0.02 4.50
N LYS A 29 5.97 -1.27 4.49
CA LYS A 29 6.83 -2.45 4.41
C LYS A 29 6.52 -3.23 3.16
N VAL A 30 7.55 -3.74 2.51
CA VAL A 30 7.45 -4.65 1.38
C VAL A 30 8.01 -5.99 1.82
N ASN A 31 7.18 -7.04 1.75
CA ASN A 31 7.49 -8.39 2.17
C ASN A 31 8.02 -8.45 3.62
N GLY A 32 7.34 -7.72 4.52
CA GLY A 32 7.72 -7.59 5.94
C GLY A 32 8.90 -6.66 6.22
N ASN A 33 9.58 -6.13 5.19
CA ASN A 33 10.77 -5.29 5.35
C ASN A 33 10.45 -3.81 5.08
N VAL A 34 10.85 -2.91 5.98
CA VAL A 34 10.65 -1.46 5.80
C VAL A 34 11.32 -1.01 4.50
N ALA A 35 10.51 -0.49 3.59
CA ALA A 35 10.95 -0.13 2.24
C ALA A 35 10.96 1.39 2.07
N LYS A 36 12.08 1.92 1.60
CA LYS A 36 12.17 3.33 1.20
C LYS A 36 11.36 3.55 -0.08
N ALA A 37 10.93 4.80 -0.31
CA ALA A 37 10.19 5.20 -1.51
C ALA A 37 10.86 4.79 -2.83
N GLY A 38 12.20 4.65 -2.82
CA GLY A 38 12.99 4.24 -3.97
C GLY A 38 13.13 2.73 -4.19
N ARG A 39 12.56 1.88 -3.33
CA ARG A 39 12.63 0.41 -3.42
C ARG A 39 11.86 -0.08 -4.66
N ASP A 40 12.38 -1.12 -5.30
CA ASP A 40 11.67 -1.82 -6.37
C ASP A 40 10.67 -2.83 -5.81
N VAL A 41 9.47 -2.83 -6.38
CA VAL A 41 8.33 -3.69 -6.09
C VAL A 41 8.07 -4.59 -7.28
N HIS A 42 7.78 -5.86 -6.99
CA HIS A 42 7.52 -6.92 -7.96
C HIS A 42 6.10 -7.49 -7.80
N VAL A 43 5.64 -8.19 -8.82
CA VAL A 43 4.42 -8.98 -8.72
C VAL A 43 4.61 -10.08 -7.68
N GLY A 44 3.60 -10.28 -6.84
CA GLY A 44 3.63 -11.20 -5.70
C GLY A 44 4.14 -10.59 -4.41
N ASP A 45 4.68 -9.36 -4.43
CA ASP A 45 5.12 -8.69 -3.20
C ASP A 45 3.95 -8.32 -2.30
N HIS A 46 4.17 -8.40 -0.99
CA HIS A 46 3.23 -7.94 0.03
C HIS A 46 3.59 -6.54 0.49
N ILE A 47 2.71 -5.57 0.29
CA ILE A 47 2.88 -4.21 0.79
C ILE A 47 1.99 -4.04 2.01
N GLU A 48 2.61 -3.77 3.14
CA GLU A 48 1.95 -3.37 4.38
C GLU A 48 2.06 -1.86 4.54
N ILE A 49 0.93 -1.21 4.78
CA ILE A 49 0.82 0.23 4.99
C ILE A 49 0.20 0.44 6.36
N SER A 50 0.98 1.02 7.27
CA SER A 50 0.58 1.30 8.65
C SER A 50 0.45 2.81 8.85
N LYS A 51 -0.76 3.34 9.05
CA LYS A 51 -1.04 4.78 9.18
C LYS A 51 -1.98 5.05 10.35
N ARG A 52 -1.57 5.87 11.32
CA ARG A 52 -2.43 6.39 12.43
C ARG A 52 -3.35 5.32 13.06
N GLY A 53 -2.82 4.14 13.41
CA GLY A 53 -3.61 3.04 14.00
C GLY A 53 -4.31 2.12 12.99
N HIS A 54 -4.25 2.43 11.70
CA HIS A 54 -4.78 1.58 10.64
C HIS A 54 -3.64 0.84 9.96
N ARG A 55 -3.68 -0.48 9.94
CA ARG A 55 -2.73 -1.31 9.19
C ARG A 55 -3.46 -1.98 8.06
N LYS A 56 -2.95 -1.82 6.84
CA LYS A 56 -3.52 -2.44 5.65
C LYS A 56 -2.44 -3.21 4.91
N MET A 57 -2.64 -4.50 4.73
CA MET A 57 -1.75 -5.38 4.01
C MET A 57 -2.39 -5.75 2.68
N LEU A 58 -1.64 -5.55 1.60
CA LEU A 58 -2.11 -5.79 0.24
C LEU A 58 -1.03 -6.48 -0.57
N ARG A 59 -1.45 -7.45 -1.39
CA ARG A 59 -0.61 -8.24 -2.26
C ARG A 59 -0.65 -7.67 -3.67
N VAL A 60 0.51 -7.49 -4.27
CA VAL A 60 0.62 -7.12 -5.67
C VAL A 60 0.29 -8.35 -6.52
N LEU A 61 -0.83 -8.31 -7.24
CA LEU A 61 -1.19 -9.34 -8.23
C LEU A 61 -0.58 -9.02 -9.59
N GLU A 62 -0.50 -7.73 -9.93
CA GLU A 62 0.08 -7.25 -11.17
C GLU A 62 0.70 -5.87 -10.96
N LEU A 63 1.75 -5.55 -11.70
CA LEU A 63 2.32 -4.22 -11.68
C LEU A 63 1.66 -3.37 -12.79
N PRO A 64 0.94 -2.29 -12.44
CA PRO A 64 0.36 -1.43 -13.46
C PRO A 64 1.51 -0.70 -14.19
N ALA A 65 1.83 -1.19 -15.39
CA ALA A 65 2.76 -0.54 -16.29
C ALA A 65 2.23 0.86 -16.68
N ARG A 66 3.11 1.69 -17.25
CA ARG A 66 2.89 3.11 -17.58
C ARG A 66 1.59 3.45 -18.33
N SER A 67 0.91 2.45 -18.90
CA SER A 67 -0.32 2.55 -19.69
C SER A 67 -1.53 1.79 -19.11
N PHE A 68 -1.57 1.53 -17.81
CA PHE A 68 -2.75 0.89 -17.19
C PHE A 68 -3.87 1.90 -16.94
N SER A 69 -5.06 1.59 -17.47
CA SER A 69 -6.29 2.36 -17.22
C SER A 69 -6.67 2.28 -15.74
N LYS A 70 -7.19 3.39 -15.19
CA LYS A 70 -7.59 3.52 -13.79
C LYS A 70 -8.55 2.42 -13.30
N ALA A 71 -9.34 1.85 -14.20
CA ALA A 71 -10.25 0.74 -13.93
C ALA A 71 -9.53 -0.55 -13.49
N ARG A 72 -8.35 -0.83 -14.04
CA ARG A 72 -7.54 -2.02 -13.74
C ARG A 72 -6.66 -1.86 -12.50
N ALA A 73 -6.45 -0.62 -12.03
CA ALA A 73 -5.59 -0.36 -10.88
C ALA A 73 -6.04 -1.11 -9.61
N SER A 74 -7.36 -1.24 -9.42
CA SER A 74 -7.95 -2.02 -8.32
C SER A 74 -7.88 -3.53 -8.53
N GLU A 75 -7.70 -4.01 -9.76
CA GLU A 75 -7.51 -5.44 -10.07
C GLU A 75 -6.03 -5.86 -9.94
N CYS A 76 -5.11 -4.90 -9.96
CA CYS A 76 -3.66 -5.15 -9.85
C CYS A 76 -3.20 -5.51 -8.43
N TYR A 77 -4.03 -5.33 -7.41
CA TYR A 77 -3.67 -5.68 -6.03
C TYR A 77 -4.85 -6.28 -5.29
N GLU A 78 -4.56 -7.17 -4.37
CA GLU A 78 -5.52 -7.80 -3.47
C GLU A 78 -5.29 -7.30 -2.05
N VAL A 79 -6.36 -6.95 -1.33
CA VAL A 79 -6.24 -6.60 0.10
C VAL A 79 -6.28 -7.91 0.87
N LEU A 80 -5.18 -8.25 1.54
CA LEU A 80 -5.09 -9.45 2.37
C LEU A 80 -5.59 -9.19 3.79
N GLU A 81 -5.28 -8.02 4.35
CA GLU A 81 -5.58 -7.69 5.74
C GLU A 81 -5.87 -6.19 5.86
N GLU A 82 -6.90 -5.83 6.62
CA GLU A 82 -7.16 -4.45 7.03
C GLU A 82 -7.52 -4.44 8.52
N SER A 83 -6.56 -4.02 9.35
CA SER A 83 -6.72 -3.86 10.79
C SER A 83 -6.96 -2.39 11.09
N ASN A 84 -8.17 -2.08 11.53
CA ASN A 84 -8.53 -0.81 12.10
C ASN A 84 -8.29 -0.93 13.61
N ASP A 85 -7.11 -0.55 14.12
CA ASP A 85 -6.91 -0.43 15.57
C ASP A 85 -7.63 0.85 16.03
N SER A 86 -8.95 0.74 16.10
CA SER A 86 -9.81 1.66 16.83
C SER A 86 -10.11 1.00 18.16
N PRO A 87 -9.88 1.65 19.31
CA PRO A 87 -10.30 1.10 20.60
C PRO A 87 -11.84 1.16 20.80
N ALA A 88 -12.65 1.05 19.75
CA ALA A 88 -14.10 1.17 19.84
C ALA A 88 -14.81 0.13 18.96
N SER A 89 -15.64 -0.69 19.63
CA SER A 89 -16.71 -1.56 19.11
C SER A 89 -16.42 -3.07 19.10
N GLN A 90 -16.15 -3.63 20.28
CA GLN A 90 -16.97 -4.77 20.71
C GLN A 90 -18.36 -4.20 21.05
N LEU A 91 -19.26 -4.15 20.08
CA LEU A 91 -20.70 -4.05 20.25
C LEU A 91 -21.30 -4.59 18.94
N HIS A 92 -21.31 -5.91 18.82
CA HIS A 92 -22.26 -6.59 17.95
C HIS A 92 -23.12 -7.46 18.84
N SER A 93 -24.35 -6.96 19.04
CA SER A 93 -25.61 -7.62 19.44
C SER A 93 -25.57 -8.81 20.39
#